data_AF-A0AAW1YSU9-F1
#
_entry.id   AF-A0AAW1YSU9-F1
#
_cell.length_a   1.000
_cell.length_b   1.000
_cell.length_c   1.000
_cell.angle_alpha   90.00
_cell.angle_beta   90.00
_cell.angle_gamma   90.00
#
_symmetry.space_group_name_H-M   'P 1'
#
loop_
_entity.id
_entity.type
_entity.pdbx_description
1 polymer ?
#
loop_
_entity_poly.entity_id
_entity_poly.type
_entity_poly.pdbx_seq_one_letter_code
_entity_poly.pdbx_strand_id
1 'polypeptide(L)' 'LLGPDADQACQYVRGIVGENPILLRELNLSERELGDRGVNQLAALLQDKHCNPNTLT' A
#
# COMPACT_ATOMS: atom_id res chain seq x y z
N LEU A 1 12.85 -8.25 3.35
CA LEU A 1 12.32 -8.33 1.98
C LEU A 1 10.83 -8.52 2.10
N LEU A 2 10.03 -7.87 1.26
CA LEU A 2 8.58 -8.08 1.21
C LEU A 2 8.26 -9.53 0.82
N GLY A 3 7.13 -10.05 1.29
CA GLY A 3 6.53 -11.25 0.72
C GLY A 3 6.11 -11.02 -0.74
N PRO A 4 5.93 -12.09 -1.53
CA PRO A 4 5.63 -11.98 -2.97
C PRO A 4 4.33 -11.21 -3.26
N ASP A 5 3.27 -11.44 -2.47
CA ASP A 5 2.00 -10.74 -2.63
C ASP A 5 2.12 -9.26 -2.24
N ALA A 6 2.90 -8.97 -1.20
CA ALA A 6 3.15 -7.61 -0.73
C ALA A 6 4.08 -6.82 -1.66
N ASP A 7 5.00 -7.47 -2.37
CA ASP A 7 5.84 -6.82 -3.37
C ASP A 7 5.01 -6.33 -4.56
N GLN A 8 4.10 -7.17 -5.08
CA GLN A 8 3.17 -6.78 -6.13
C GLN A 8 2.24 -5.65 -5.67
N ALA A 9 1.72 -5.75 -4.44
CA ALA A 9 0.90 -4.70 -3.85
C ALA A 9 1.65 -3.39 -3.65
N CYS A 10 2.91 -3.44 -3.22
CA CYS A 10 3.77 -2.27 -3.06
C CYS A 10 3.95 -1.53 -4.38
N GLN A 11 4.19 -2.27 -5.48
CA GLN A 11 4.32 -1.67 -6.82
C GLN A 11 3.01 -1.01 -7.27
N TYR A 12 1.87 -1.66 -7.01
CA TYR A 12 0.56 -1.11 -7.34
C TYR A 12 0.26 0.18 -6.56
N VAL A 13 0.39 0.15 -5.22
CA VAL A 13 0.13 1.30 -4.35
C VAL A 13 1.10 2.44 -4.66
N ARG A 14 2.39 2.16 -4.92
CA ARG A 14 3.36 3.15 -5.38
C ARG A 14 2.92 3.86 -6.66
N GLY A 15 2.24 3.17 -7.57
CA GLY A 15 1.68 3.78 -8.78
C GLY A 15 0.58 4.80 -8.50
N ILE A 16 -0.13 4.67 -7.36
CA ILE A 16 -1.23 5.55 -6.96
C ILE A 16 -0.71 6.77 -6.19
N VAL A 17 0.20 6.52 -5.25
CA VAL A 17 0.70 7.56 -4.33
C VAL A 17 1.98 8.23 -4.85
N GLY A 18 2.65 7.65 -5.84
CA GLY A 18 3.88 8.19 -6.44
C GLY A 18 5.16 7.93 -5.64
N GLU A 19 5.03 7.46 -4.40
CA GLU A 19 6.15 7.22 -3.48
C GLU A 19 6.15 5.77 -2.99
N ASN A 20 7.30 5.30 -2.49
CA ASN A 20 7.40 3.94 -1.96
C ASN A 20 6.62 3.82 -0.64
N PRO A 21 5.50 3.08 -0.59
CA PRO A 21 4.62 3.03 0.58
C PRO A 21 5.29 2.40 1.81
N ILE A 22 6.36 1.61 1.62
CA ILE A 22 7.13 1.03 2.73
C ILE A 22 7.96 2.08 3.47
N LEU A 23 8.28 3.20 2.82
CA LEU A 23 9.05 4.29 3.40
C LEU A 23 8.16 5.37 4.02
N LEU A 24 6.86 5.33 3.76
CA LEU A 24 5.90 6.32 4.23
C LEU A 24 5.43 5.98 5.64
N ARG A 25 5.38 6.99 6.51
CA ARG A 25 4.72 6.88 7.82
C ARG A 25 3.21 7.06 7.71
N GLU A 26 2.76 7.71 6.65
CA GLU A 26 1.36 8.03 6.41
C GLU A 26 1.04 7.68 4.95
N LEU A 27 -0.05 6.95 4.74
CA LEU A 27 -0.52 6.59 3.41
C LEU A 27 -1.84 7.31 3.15
N ASN A 28 -1.80 8.35 2.31
CA ASN A 28 -2.97 9.14 1.95
C ASN A 28 -3.58 8.68 0.62
N LEU A 29 -4.79 8.14 0.70
CA LEU A 29 -5.63 7.62 -0.37
C LEU A 29 -7.01 8.31 -0.41
N SER A 30 -7.25 9.34 0.41
CA SER A 30 -8.54 10.04 0.56
C SER A 30 -9.18 10.53 -0.75
N GLU A 31 -8.37 10.90 -1.74
CA GLU A 31 -8.83 11.34 -3.07
C GLU A 31 -8.70 10.26 -4.16
N ARG A 32 -8.59 8.98 -3.77
CA ARG A 32 -8.35 7.86 -4.68
C ARG A 32 -9.49 6.85 -4.63
N GLU A 33 -10.11 6.60 -5.77
CA GLU A 33 -11.02 5.45 -5.93
C GLU A 33 -10.21 4.18 -6.21
N LEU A 34 -10.12 3.29 -5.23
CA LEU A 34 -9.32 2.07 -5.31
C LEU A 34 -10.06 0.91 -5.98
N GLY A 35 -11.40 0.88 -5.87
CA GLY A 35 -12.23 -0.28 -6.21
C GLY A 35 -11.80 -1.56 -5.46
N ASP A 36 -12.45 -2.68 -5.76
CA ASP A 36 -12.17 -3.96 -5.07
C ASP A 36 -10.72 -4.40 -5.26
N ARG A 37 -10.17 -4.21 -6.47
CA ARG A 37 -8.78 -4.56 -6.76
C ARG A 37 -7.82 -3.75 -5.89
N GLY A 38 -8.00 -2.43 -5.80
CA GLY A 38 -7.09 -1.59 -5.04
C GLY A 38 -7.20 -1.82 -3.54
N VAL A 39 -8.40 -2.11 -3.03
CA VAL A 39 -8.60 -2.53 -1.63
C VAL A 39 -7.86 -3.83 -1.34
N ASN A 40 -7.94 -4.82 -2.23
CA ASN A 40 -7.23 -6.09 -2.06
C ASN A 40 -5.70 -5.93 -2.09
N GLN A 41 -5.18 -5.07 -2.97
CA GLN A 41 -3.74 -4.75 -2.99
C GLN A 41 -3.33 -4.05 -1.70
N LEU A 42 -4.07 -3.05 -1.25
CA LEU A 42 -3.80 -2.37 0.01
C LEU A 42 -3.80 -3.35 1.20
N ALA A 43 -4.77 -4.25 1.26
CA ALA A 43 -4.84 -5.27 2.31
C ALA A 43 -3.63 -6.22 2.28
N ALA A 44 -3.22 -6.70 1.10
CA ALA A 44 -2.04 -7.57 0.95
C ALA A 44 -0.76 -6.84 1.38
N LEU A 45 -0.63 -5.54 1.08
CA LEU A 45 0.49 -4.73 1.50
C LEU A 45 0.54 -4.58 3.04
N LEU A 46 -0.59 -4.24 3.67
CA LEU A 46 -0.69 -4.03 5.12
C LEU A 46 -0.56 -5.32 5.96
N GLN A 47 -0.76 -6.49 5.34
CA GLN A 47 -0.52 -7.78 5.99
C GLN A 47 0.98 -8.10 6.12
N ASP A 48 1.84 -7.45 5.32
CA ASP A 48 3.28 -7.65 5.42
C ASP A 48 3.85 -6.88 6.62
N LYS A 49 4.60 -7.58 7.47
CA LYS A 49 5.25 -7.00 8.65
C LYS A 49 6.18 -5.81 8.36
N HIS A 50 6.63 -5.67 7.11
CA HIS A 50 7.50 -4.57 6.68
C HIS A 50 6.71 -3.34 6.22
N CYS A 51 5.39 -3.44 6.02
CA CYS A 51 4.53 -2.29 5.78
C CYS A 51 3.72 -1.98 7.05
N ASN A 52 4.06 -0.88 7.71
CA ASN A 52 3.37 -0.47 8.94
C ASN A 52 3.24 1.06 8.99
N PRO A 53 2.35 1.66 8.18
CA PRO A 53 2.07 3.08 8.28
C PRO A 53 1.40 3.38 9.63
N ASN A 54 1.74 4.51 10.24
CA ASN A 54 1.09 4.98 11.46
C ASN A 54 -0.35 5.42 11.19
N THR A 55 -0.59 5.95 9.99
CA THR A 55 -1.88 6.52 9.60
C THR A 55 -2.20 6.11 8.15
N LEU A 56 -3.46 5.75 7.92
CA LEU A 56 -4.06 5.51 6.61
C LEU A 56 -5.29 6.42 6.48
N THR A 57 -5.29 7.33 5.51
CA THR A 57 -6.35 8.36 5.34
C THR A 57 -6.96 8.35 3.96
#